data_AF-A0A955A944-F1
#
_entry.id   AF-A0A955A944-F1
#
_cell.length_a   1.000
_cell.length_b   1.000
_cell.length_c   1.000
_cell.angle_alpha   90.00
_cell.angle_beta   90.00
_cell.angle_gamma   90.00
#
_symmetry.space_group_name_H-M   'P 1'
#
loop_
_entity.id
_entity.type
_entity.pdbx_description
1 polymer ?
#
loop_
_entity_poly.entity_id
_entity_poly.type
_entity_poly.pdbx_seq_one_letter_code
_entity_poly.pdbx_strand_id
1 'polypeptide(L)'
;RTIRPIHVQTFTAMVPLLLIVVGTLALAQNSQSSRRRPVRIEAPSFEPGQFEGIFFAAPAAQLQGAPPAAGSVPPTQSTPSGPAALAAGSGASESSAEDLLGWHHLISATSLEDLIKASKLRLDKIVTTTTAFKGGGFVQARTEFSLQALLFAIIETYPSDVRWKNSAAEARQRMTRVAANTKIGSDQVFTEAKARLLDLDDLLRGTTLSKRGEETPEIDWSHLIDRVPLMQLLEWAQEKNLNKLVASEGQFKDSIEQVLRYAELIAVLGRVALAEEMPDASDDDYVTLAQAMTDAAQQVTLAAKTGNADLARTAAGQIGQSCTNCHDSFR
;
A
#
# COMPACT_ATOMS: atom_id res chain seq x y z
N ARG A 1 38.82 41.45 -44.27
CA ARG A 1 37.88 40.70 -43.41
C ARG A 1 38.21 41.12 -41.97
N THR A 2 37.43 42.05 -41.46
CA THR A 2 37.82 42.97 -40.38
C THR A 2 37.03 42.60 -39.12
N ILE A 3 37.73 42.29 -38.04
CA ILE A 3 37.17 41.86 -36.75
C ILE A 3 36.75 43.13 -35.99
N ARG A 4 35.48 43.20 -35.56
CA ARG A 4 34.96 44.24 -34.64
C ARG A 4 34.82 43.67 -33.23
N PRO A 5 35.15 44.43 -32.17
CA PRO A 5 35.02 43.99 -30.79
C PRO A 5 33.59 44.19 -30.25
N ILE A 6 33.17 43.29 -29.37
CA ILE A 6 31.89 43.32 -28.65
C ILE A 6 32.09 44.10 -27.35
N HIS A 7 31.29 45.15 -27.16
CA HIS A 7 31.20 45.93 -25.93
C HIS A 7 30.44 45.15 -24.85
N VAL A 8 31.06 44.96 -23.68
CA VAL A 8 30.42 44.49 -22.45
C VAL A 8 29.95 45.72 -21.67
N GLN A 9 28.65 45.87 -21.45
CA GLN A 9 28.09 46.88 -20.55
C GLN A 9 27.80 46.25 -19.18
N THR A 10 28.55 46.68 -18.17
CA THR A 10 28.33 46.40 -16.76
C THR A 10 27.28 47.35 -16.21
N PHE A 11 26.14 46.82 -15.74
CA PHE A 11 25.17 47.59 -14.96
C PHE A 11 25.44 47.42 -13.47
N THR A 12 26.04 48.45 -12.88
CA THR A 12 26.22 48.64 -11.45
C THR A 12 25.01 49.45 -10.95
N ALA A 13 24.12 48.85 -10.16
CA ALA A 13 23.06 49.58 -9.47
C ALA A 13 23.34 49.58 -7.97
N MET A 14 23.84 50.72 -7.48
CA MET A 14 23.88 51.06 -6.06
C MET A 14 22.45 51.31 -5.56
N VAL A 15 22.04 50.60 -4.52
CA VAL A 15 20.84 50.92 -3.73
C VAL A 15 21.30 51.45 -2.37
N PRO A 16 20.83 52.63 -1.94
CA PRO A 16 21.25 53.23 -0.68
C PRO A 16 20.57 52.56 0.52
N LEU A 17 21.42 52.30 1.51
CA LEU A 17 21.10 51.94 2.89
C LEU A 17 20.30 53.07 3.55
N LEU A 18 19.01 52.84 3.84
CA LEU A 18 18.21 53.72 4.70
C LEU A 18 17.91 52.99 6.02
N LEU A 19 18.64 53.39 7.05
CA LEU A 19 18.41 53.04 8.46
C LEU A 19 17.18 53.81 8.96
N ILE A 20 16.06 53.11 9.17
CA ILE A 20 14.94 53.61 9.96
C ILE A 20 14.83 52.74 11.21
N VAL A 21 15.31 53.29 12.32
CA VAL A 21 15.00 52.83 13.68
C VAL A 21 13.67 53.44 14.06
N VAL A 22 12.60 52.63 14.06
CA VAL A 22 11.33 52.99 14.70
C VAL A 22 10.96 51.84 15.64
N GLY A 23 11.32 52.04 16.92
CA GLY A 23 10.75 51.26 18.00
C GLY A 23 9.27 51.55 18.11
N THR A 24 8.45 50.51 17.99
CA THR A 24 7.02 50.58 18.30
C THR A 24 6.68 49.55 19.37
N LEU A 25 6.11 50.09 20.44
CA LEU A 25 5.53 49.45 21.61
C LEU A 25 4.72 48.20 21.26
N ALA A 26 5.04 47.10 21.95
CA ALA A 26 4.17 45.94 22.08
C ALA A 26 2.94 46.31 22.93
N LEU A 27 1.83 46.65 22.28
CA LEU A 27 0.51 46.57 22.89
C LEU A 27 -0.02 45.16 22.65
N ALA A 28 0.06 44.32 23.68
CA ALA A 28 -0.59 43.02 23.75
C ALA A 28 -2.11 43.19 23.64
N GLN A 29 -2.65 43.10 22.42
CA GLN A 29 -4.08 42.96 22.22
C GLN A 29 -4.47 41.51 22.49
N ASN A 30 -4.81 41.28 23.76
CA ASN A 30 -5.55 40.14 24.25
C ASN A 30 -6.97 40.16 23.64
N SER A 31 -7.07 39.79 22.36
CA SER A 31 -8.35 39.55 21.71
C SER A 31 -8.78 38.14 22.09
N GLN A 32 -9.54 38.08 23.19
CA GLN A 32 -10.36 36.93 23.55
C GLN A 32 -11.22 36.56 22.34
N SER A 33 -10.75 35.55 21.59
CA SER A 33 -11.60 34.81 20.69
C SER A 33 -12.74 34.24 21.53
N SER A 34 -13.89 34.89 21.47
CA SER A 34 -15.14 34.34 21.96
C SER A 34 -15.34 33.05 21.17
N ARG A 35 -14.95 31.91 21.78
CA ARG A 35 -15.31 30.59 21.29
C ARG A 35 -16.83 30.55 21.31
N ARG A 36 -17.47 30.87 20.17
CA ARG A 36 -18.87 30.55 19.95
C ARG A 36 -18.98 29.06 20.23
N ARG A 37 -19.68 28.71 21.31
CA ARG A 37 -20.06 27.33 21.61
C ARG A 37 -20.62 26.76 20.30
N PRO A 38 -20.11 25.61 19.81
CA PRO A 38 -20.69 24.99 18.62
C PRO A 38 -22.17 24.83 18.89
N VAL A 39 -23.00 25.34 17.97
CA VAL A 39 -24.46 25.16 18.04
C VAL A 39 -24.68 23.66 17.94
N ARG A 40 -25.03 23.05 19.07
CA ARG A 40 -25.39 21.63 19.12
C ARG A 40 -26.74 21.52 18.44
N ILE A 41 -26.75 20.92 17.25
CA ILE A 41 -27.98 20.57 16.56
C ILE A 41 -28.77 19.66 17.49
N GLU A 42 -30.04 19.99 17.70
CA GLU A 42 -30.95 19.21 18.53
C GLU A 42 -31.07 17.80 17.94
N ALA A 43 -31.08 16.78 18.81
CA ALA A 43 -31.18 15.40 18.35
C ALA A 43 -32.49 15.23 17.57
N PRO A 44 -32.48 14.55 16.40
CA PRO A 44 -33.72 14.33 15.67
C PRO A 44 -34.69 13.54 16.55
N SER A 45 -35.90 14.08 16.71
CA SER A 45 -37.01 13.36 17.34
C SER A 45 -37.62 12.43 16.30
N PHE A 46 -37.77 11.16 16.66
CA PHE A 46 -38.48 10.19 15.84
C PHE A 46 -39.86 9.95 16.44
N GLU A 47 -40.88 9.90 15.58
CA GLU A 47 -42.24 9.57 16.00
C GLU A 47 -42.33 8.08 16.34
N PRO A 48 -43.09 7.69 17.39
CA PRO A 48 -43.36 6.28 17.68
C PRO A 48 -44.00 5.61 16.46
N GLY A 49 -43.35 4.57 15.93
CA GLY A 49 -43.82 3.84 14.74
C GLY A 49 -43.20 4.31 13.41
N GLN A 50 -42.34 5.32 13.38
CA GLN A 50 -41.70 5.82 12.14
C GLN A 50 -40.90 4.75 11.37
N PHE A 51 -40.52 3.66 12.04
CA PHE A 51 -39.77 2.55 11.45
C PHE A 51 -40.57 1.23 11.37
N GLU A 52 -41.86 1.26 11.72
CA GLU A 52 -42.73 0.10 11.53
C GLU A 52 -42.92 -0.14 10.02
N GLY A 53 -42.42 -1.27 9.54
CA GLY A 53 -42.47 -1.68 8.12
C GLY A 53 -41.12 -1.70 7.40
N ILE A 54 -40.06 -1.09 7.95
CA ILE A 54 -38.70 -1.18 7.39
C ILE A 54 -37.95 -2.38 7.98
N PHE A 55 -38.23 -2.73 9.23
CA PHE A 55 -37.67 -3.88 9.90
C PHE A 55 -38.75 -4.92 10.18
N PHE A 56 -38.45 -6.19 9.91
CA PHE A 56 -39.33 -7.29 10.27
C PHE A 56 -39.42 -7.38 11.80
N ALA A 57 -40.65 -7.52 12.32
CA ALA A 57 -40.88 -7.68 13.76
C ALA A 57 -40.16 -8.92 14.34
N ALA A 58 -39.90 -9.94 13.52
CA ALA A 58 -39.12 -11.13 13.87
C ALA A 58 -38.28 -11.59 12.65
N PRO A 59 -37.01 -11.16 12.53
CA PRO A 59 -36.14 -11.51 11.41
C PRO A 59 -35.96 -13.03 11.24
N ALA A 60 -35.95 -13.76 12.37
CA ALA A 60 -35.83 -15.22 12.37
C ALA A 60 -37.01 -15.94 11.70
N ALA A 61 -38.20 -15.35 11.71
CA ALA A 61 -39.39 -15.94 11.06
C ALA A 61 -39.35 -15.79 9.52
N GLN A 62 -38.46 -14.95 8.99
CA GLN A 62 -38.25 -14.77 7.54
C GLN A 62 -37.19 -15.73 6.98
N LEU A 63 -36.47 -16.45 7.83
CA LEU A 63 -35.47 -17.45 7.40
C LEU A 63 -36.21 -18.72 6.96
N GLN A 64 -36.37 -18.90 5.65
CA GLN A 64 -36.88 -20.15 5.08
C GLN A 64 -35.75 -21.16 4.93
N GLY A 65 -35.84 -22.26 5.67
CA GLY A 65 -34.90 -23.38 5.60
C GLY A 65 -34.66 -23.99 6.98
N ALA A 66 -34.50 -25.31 7.03
CA ALA A 66 -34.05 -25.97 8.26
C ALA A 66 -32.56 -25.63 8.49
N PRO A 67 -32.16 -25.19 9.70
CA PRO A 67 -30.75 -25.00 10.01
C PRO A 67 -30.01 -26.34 9.84
N PRO A 68 -28.78 -26.33 9.30
CA PRO A 68 -28.00 -27.56 9.18
C PRO A 68 -27.83 -28.19 10.57
N ALA A 69 -28.13 -29.48 10.67
CA ALA A 69 -28.03 -30.21 11.92
C ALA A 69 -26.60 -30.10 12.48
N ALA A 70 -26.48 -29.58 13.70
CA ALA A 70 -25.21 -29.53 14.42
C ALA A 70 -24.66 -30.95 14.58
N GLY A 71 -23.61 -31.30 13.83
CA GLY A 71 -22.91 -32.59 13.97
C GLY A 71 -22.48 -33.29 12.69
N SER A 72 -22.72 -32.76 11.50
CA SER A 72 -22.21 -33.38 10.25
C SER A 72 -20.85 -32.81 9.86
N VAL A 73 -19.83 -33.15 10.65
CA VAL A 73 -18.42 -33.04 10.25
C VAL A 73 -18.10 -34.24 9.36
N PRO A 74 -17.64 -34.06 8.10
CA PRO A 74 -17.16 -35.19 7.30
C PRO A 74 -15.90 -35.79 7.95
N PRO A 75 -15.75 -37.13 7.94
CA PRO A 75 -14.71 -37.80 8.72
C PRO A 75 -13.31 -37.43 8.22
N THR A 76 -12.51 -36.94 9.17
CA THR A 76 -11.06 -36.76 9.10
C THR A 76 -10.39 -38.06 8.68
N GLN A 77 -9.80 -38.08 7.48
CA GLN A 77 -8.89 -39.17 7.09
C GLN A 77 -7.64 -39.10 7.97
N SER A 78 -7.43 -40.19 8.72
CA SER A 78 -6.24 -40.41 9.53
C SER A 78 -5.07 -40.75 8.62
N THR A 79 -4.01 -39.95 8.65
CA THR A 79 -2.69 -40.33 8.13
C THR A 79 -1.85 -40.94 9.26
N PRO A 80 -1.12 -42.05 9.01
CA PRO A 80 -0.29 -42.69 10.02
C PRO A 80 1.04 -41.94 10.19
N SER A 81 1.42 -41.72 11.45
CA SER A 81 2.75 -41.27 11.87
C SER A 81 3.79 -42.39 11.69
N GLY A 82 4.88 -42.06 11.02
CA GLY A 82 6.13 -42.82 11.00
C GLY A 82 7.29 -41.91 10.58
N PRO A 83 8.47 -41.97 11.23
CA PRO A 83 9.52 -40.98 11.04
C PRO A 83 10.33 -41.32 9.78
N ALA A 84 10.44 -40.38 8.85
CA ALA A 84 11.33 -40.48 7.69
C ALA A 84 12.29 -39.29 7.67
N ALA A 85 13.57 -39.63 7.63
CA ALA A 85 14.72 -38.75 7.63
C ALA A 85 14.71 -37.75 6.47
N LEU A 86 15.18 -36.54 6.76
CA LEU A 86 15.49 -35.49 5.79
C LEU A 86 16.62 -35.96 4.87
N ALA A 87 16.27 -36.40 3.66
CA ALA A 87 17.18 -36.47 2.53
C ALA A 87 16.91 -35.29 1.61
N ALA A 88 17.95 -34.50 1.36
CA ALA A 88 17.97 -33.40 0.40
C ALA A 88 17.59 -33.92 -0.99
N GLY A 89 16.44 -33.46 -1.49
CA GLY A 89 15.96 -33.71 -2.83
C GLY A 89 15.72 -32.39 -3.54
N SER A 90 16.72 -31.96 -4.30
CA SER A 90 16.62 -30.98 -5.37
C SER A 90 15.52 -31.42 -6.36
N GLY A 91 14.28 -30.99 -6.11
CA GLY A 91 13.20 -31.00 -7.08
C GLY A 91 13.05 -29.60 -7.63
N ALA A 92 13.75 -29.31 -8.72
CA ALA A 92 13.40 -28.19 -9.58
C ALA A 92 11.97 -28.46 -10.07
N SER A 93 11.00 -27.80 -9.44
CA SER A 93 9.66 -27.67 -9.98
C SER A 93 9.83 -26.92 -11.30
N GLU A 94 9.32 -27.48 -12.39
CA GLU A 94 9.28 -26.82 -13.69
C GLU A 94 8.67 -25.43 -13.51
N SER A 95 9.52 -24.42 -13.54
CA SER A 95 9.12 -23.03 -13.55
C SER A 95 8.43 -22.79 -14.90
N SER A 96 7.10 -22.73 -14.90
CA SER A 96 6.39 -22.07 -15.98
C SER A 96 7.01 -20.69 -16.17
N ALA A 97 7.37 -20.34 -17.41
CA ALA A 97 7.95 -19.04 -17.76
C ALA A 97 7.10 -17.82 -17.32
N GLU A 98 5.89 -18.06 -16.79
CA GLU A 98 4.97 -17.06 -16.25
C GLU A 98 5.31 -16.60 -14.83
N ASP A 99 6.14 -17.31 -14.05
CA ASP A 99 6.51 -16.90 -12.68
C ASP A 99 7.99 -16.49 -12.55
N LEU A 100 8.40 -15.50 -13.34
CA LEU A 100 9.80 -15.03 -13.42
C LEU A 100 10.37 -14.54 -12.07
N LEU A 101 9.50 -14.16 -11.12
CA LEU A 101 9.90 -13.57 -9.85
C LEU A 101 9.51 -14.42 -8.62
N GLY A 102 8.77 -15.52 -8.80
CA GLY A 102 8.40 -16.44 -7.71
C GLY A 102 7.23 -15.94 -6.86
N TRP A 103 6.28 -15.21 -7.44
CA TRP A 103 5.26 -14.44 -6.70
C TRP A 103 4.41 -15.30 -5.77
N HIS A 104 4.05 -16.51 -6.21
CA HIS A 104 3.23 -17.41 -5.41
C HIS A 104 3.92 -17.89 -4.12
N HIS A 105 5.25 -17.79 -4.04
CA HIS A 105 6.02 -18.06 -2.83
C HIS A 105 6.10 -16.87 -1.87
N LEU A 106 5.83 -15.65 -2.36
CA LEU A 106 5.98 -14.41 -1.59
C LEU A 106 4.65 -13.87 -1.08
N ILE A 107 3.59 -13.99 -1.87
CA ILE A 107 2.28 -13.44 -1.54
C ILE A 107 1.16 -14.34 -2.04
N SER A 108 0.11 -14.49 -1.23
CA SER A 108 -1.09 -15.23 -1.61
C SER A 108 -2.05 -14.40 -2.47
N ALA A 109 -2.85 -15.06 -3.31
CA ALA A 109 -3.92 -14.42 -4.08
C ALA A 109 -4.90 -13.63 -3.18
N THR A 110 -5.27 -14.20 -2.04
CA THR A 110 -6.15 -13.54 -1.06
C THR A 110 -5.52 -12.26 -0.51
N SER A 111 -4.22 -12.27 -0.18
CA SER A 111 -3.52 -11.06 0.26
C SER A 111 -3.48 -9.99 -0.83
N LEU A 112 -3.23 -10.35 -2.10
CA LEU A 112 -3.28 -9.41 -3.22
C LEU A 112 -4.64 -8.72 -3.31
N GLU A 113 -5.72 -9.50 -3.26
CA GLU A 113 -7.07 -8.95 -3.34
C GLU A 113 -7.40 -8.00 -2.20
N ASP A 114 -7.05 -8.40 -0.98
CA ASP A 114 -7.35 -7.61 0.21
C ASP A 114 -6.49 -6.36 0.32
N LEU A 115 -5.23 -6.40 -0.15
CA LEU A 115 -4.39 -5.22 -0.25
C LEU A 115 -4.95 -4.20 -1.26
N ILE A 116 -5.45 -4.65 -2.42
CA ILE A 116 -6.12 -3.80 -3.40
C ILE A 116 -7.36 -3.14 -2.78
N LYS A 117 -8.23 -3.93 -2.15
CA LYS A 117 -9.45 -3.42 -1.48
C LYS A 117 -9.09 -2.42 -0.36
N ALA A 118 -8.14 -2.77 0.50
CA ALA A 118 -7.74 -1.93 1.63
C ALA A 118 -7.10 -0.61 1.16
N SER A 119 -6.25 -0.66 0.14
CA SER A 119 -5.64 0.54 -0.45
C SER A 119 -6.69 1.45 -1.10
N LYS A 120 -7.68 0.88 -1.81
CA LYS A 120 -8.83 1.65 -2.34
C LYS A 120 -9.58 2.38 -1.22
N LEU A 121 -9.87 1.70 -0.11
CA LEU A 121 -10.55 2.33 1.04
C LEU A 121 -9.72 3.45 1.68
N ARG A 122 -8.38 3.40 1.60
CA ARG A 122 -7.51 4.51 2.03
C ARG A 122 -7.54 5.65 1.02
N LEU A 123 -7.49 5.35 -0.28
CA LEU A 123 -7.63 6.35 -1.34
C LEU A 123 -8.96 7.10 -1.25
N ASP A 124 -10.08 6.45 -0.92
CA ASP A 124 -11.38 7.11 -0.72
C ASP A 124 -11.32 8.21 0.36
N LYS A 125 -10.54 7.97 1.43
CA LYS A 125 -10.35 8.92 2.53
C LYS A 125 -9.39 10.06 2.17
N ILE A 126 -8.44 9.80 1.26
CA ILE A 126 -7.42 10.77 0.83
C ILE A 126 -7.96 11.68 -0.27
N VAL A 127 -8.53 11.10 -1.32
CA VAL A 127 -9.01 11.80 -2.52
C VAL A 127 -10.47 12.20 -2.31
N THR A 128 -10.71 13.09 -1.35
CA THR A 128 -12.07 13.54 -0.99
C THR A 128 -12.44 14.81 -1.73
N THR A 129 -11.71 15.90 -1.46
CA THR A 129 -11.92 17.25 -2.01
C THR A 129 -10.61 17.80 -2.59
N THR A 130 -10.73 18.72 -3.54
CA THR A 130 -9.57 19.37 -4.17
C THR A 130 -8.67 20.06 -3.14
N THR A 131 -9.25 20.76 -2.16
CA THR A 131 -8.49 21.47 -1.12
C THR A 131 -7.68 20.51 -0.24
N ALA A 132 -8.29 19.42 0.24
CA ALA A 132 -7.59 18.43 1.06
C ALA A 132 -6.48 17.72 0.26
N PHE A 133 -6.76 17.42 -1.00
CA PHE A 133 -5.79 16.80 -1.89
C PHE A 133 -4.56 17.71 -2.09
N LYS A 134 -4.76 18.99 -2.41
CA LYS A 134 -3.67 19.97 -2.58
C LYS A 134 -2.93 20.27 -1.29
N GLY A 135 -3.62 20.21 -0.14
CA GLY A 135 -3.06 20.41 1.19
C GLY A 135 -2.12 19.30 1.69
N GLY A 136 -1.83 18.28 0.86
CA GLY A 136 -0.88 17.21 1.19
C GLY A 136 -1.42 15.80 0.90
N GLY A 137 -2.72 15.66 0.65
CA GLY A 137 -3.33 14.37 0.28
C GLY A 137 -2.71 13.75 -0.97
N PHE A 138 -2.22 14.55 -1.91
CA PHE A 138 -1.54 14.06 -3.12
C PHE A 138 -0.33 13.18 -2.82
N VAL A 139 0.44 13.46 -1.76
CA VAL A 139 1.60 12.65 -1.37
C VAL A 139 1.17 11.27 -0.90
N GLN A 140 0.11 11.20 -0.08
CA GLN A 140 -0.43 9.92 0.39
C GLN A 140 -1.08 9.14 -0.77
N ALA A 141 -1.78 9.84 -1.65
CA ALA A 141 -2.37 9.25 -2.85
C ALA A 141 -1.28 8.64 -3.75
N ARG A 142 -0.12 9.29 -3.86
CA ARG A 142 1.03 8.76 -4.60
C ARG A 142 1.47 7.40 -4.09
N THR A 143 1.67 7.27 -2.78
CA THR A 143 2.06 6.00 -2.16
C THR A 143 1.02 4.91 -2.43
N GLU A 144 -0.27 5.22 -2.26
CA GLU A 144 -1.35 4.25 -2.47
C GLU A 144 -1.54 3.87 -3.95
N PHE A 145 -1.47 4.81 -4.88
CA PHE A 145 -1.54 4.47 -6.31
C PHE A 145 -0.31 3.70 -6.78
N SER A 146 0.87 3.94 -6.20
CA SER A 146 2.07 3.13 -6.45
C SER A 146 1.86 1.69 -5.96
N LEU A 147 1.26 1.52 -4.77
CA LEU A 147 0.88 0.20 -4.27
C LEU A 147 -0.13 -0.50 -5.21
N GLN A 148 -1.16 0.21 -5.67
CA GLN A 148 -2.12 -0.37 -6.63
C GLN A 148 -1.44 -0.80 -7.92
N ALA A 149 -0.57 0.05 -8.49
CA ALA A 149 0.20 -0.28 -9.68
C ALA A 149 1.04 -1.55 -9.49
N LEU A 150 1.74 -1.65 -8.35
CA LEU A 150 2.55 -2.81 -7.99
C LEU A 150 1.72 -4.08 -7.89
N LEU A 151 0.60 -4.04 -7.17
CA LEU A 151 -0.25 -5.22 -6.97
C LEU A 151 -0.85 -5.71 -8.29
N PHE A 152 -1.27 -4.79 -9.19
CA PHE A 152 -1.75 -5.19 -10.52
C PHE A 152 -0.64 -5.73 -11.42
N ALA A 153 0.61 -5.25 -11.31
CA ALA A 153 1.75 -5.84 -12.01
C ALA A 153 2.03 -7.28 -11.58
N ILE A 154 1.92 -7.54 -10.27
CA ILE A 154 2.06 -8.89 -9.73
C ILE A 154 0.91 -9.77 -10.23
N ILE A 155 -0.34 -9.28 -10.20
CA ILE A 155 -1.50 -10.04 -10.68
C ILE A 155 -1.37 -10.39 -12.18
N GLU A 156 -0.86 -9.47 -13.01
CA GLU A 156 -0.63 -9.68 -14.44
C GLU A 156 0.26 -10.90 -14.70
N THR A 157 1.28 -11.09 -13.86
CA THR A 157 2.28 -12.17 -13.95
C THR A 157 2.08 -13.27 -12.91
N TYR A 158 0.96 -13.27 -12.18
CA TYR A 158 0.73 -14.27 -11.15
C TYR A 158 0.39 -15.62 -11.79
N PRO A 159 0.89 -16.78 -11.32
CA PRO A 159 0.70 -18.05 -12.03
C PRO A 159 -0.74 -18.59 -11.97
N SER A 160 -1.51 -18.24 -10.94
CA SER A 160 -2.90 -18.69 -10.79
C SER A 160 -3.90 -17.60 -11.19
N ASP A 161 -5.18 -17.97 -11.25
CA ASP A 161 -6.25 -17.01 -11.46
C ASP A 161 -6.46 -16.19 -10.18
N VAL A 162 -6.31 -14.87 -10.31
CA VAL A 162 -6.56 -13.90 -9.24
C VAL A 162 -7.60 -12.95 -9.76
N ARG A 163 -8.49 -12.50 -8.87
CA ARG A 163 -9.50 -11.51 -9.25
C ARG A 163 -8.84 -10.32 -9.95
N TRP A 164 -9.46 -9.88 -11.05
CA TRP A 164 -9.00 -8.80 -11.92
C TRP A 164 -7.81 -9.08 -12.83
N LYS A 165 -7.30 -10.33 -12.92
CA LYS A 165 -6.20 -10.69 -13.83
C LYS A 165 -6.41 -10.23 -15.28
N ASN A 166 -7.62 -10.38 -15.81
CA ASN A 166 -7.99 -9.93 -17.16
C ASN A 166 -7.92 -8.40 -17.38
N SER A 167 -7.88 -7.61 -16.31
CA SER A 167 -7.76 -6.15 -16.35
C SER A 167 -6.47 -5.65 -15.69
N ALA A 168 -5.59 -6.56 -15.23
CA ALA A 168 -4.43 -6.22 -14.43
C ALA A 168 -3.44 -5.33 -15.19
N ALA A 169 -3.14 -5.66 -16.44
CA ALA A 169 -2.28 -4.86 -17.31
C ALA A 169 -2.78 -3.41 -17.50
N GLU A 170 -4.08 -3.24 -17.75
CA GLU A 170 -4.71 -1.92 -17.91
C GLU A 170 -4.79 -1.15 -16.59
N ALA A 171 -5.12 -1.85 -15.50
CA ALA A 171 -5.18 -1.27 -14.17
C ALA A 171 -3.79 -0.78 -13.75
N ARG A 172 -2.76 -1.63 -13.88
CA ARG A 172 -1.35 -1.29 -13.64
C ARG A 172 -0.99 0.02 -14.32
N GLN A 173 -1.15 0.12 -15.64
CA GLN A 173 -0.79 1.34 -16.37
C GLN A 173 -1.53 2.59 -15.89
N ARG A 174 -2.84 2.48 -15.66
CA ARG A 174 -3.66 3.60 -15.19
C ARG A 174 -3.21 4.06 -13.80
N MET A 175 -2.86 3.12 -12.92
CA MET A 175 -2.37 3.41 -11.57
C MET A 175 -0.94 3.95 -11.57
N THR A 176 -0.04 3.41 -12.40
CA THR A 176 1.32 3.95 -12.58
C THR A 176 1.28 5.41 -13.05
N ARG A 177 0.44 5.71 -14.05
CA ARG A 177 0.31 7.08 -14.59
C ARG A 177 -0.16 8.08 -13.54
N VAL A 178 -1.23 7.74 -12.81
CA VAL A 178 -1.72 8.66 -11.77
C VAL A 178 -0.74 8.77 -10.61
N ALA A 179 -0.05 7.68 -10.23
CA ALA A 179 1.00 7.72 -9.22
C ALA A 179 2.13 8.69 -9.62
N ALA A 180 2.60 8.60 -10.86
CA ALA A 180 3.59 9.54 -11.39
C ALA A 180 3.10 11.00 -11.38
N ASN A 181 1.83 11.24 -11.70
CA ASN A 181 1.24 12.58 -11.72
C ASN A 181 0.97 13.14 -10.32
N THR A 182 0.72 12.28 -9.33
CA THR A 182 0.56 12.64 -7.91
C THR A 182 1.85 13.08 -7.22
N LYS A 183 2.89 13.46 -7.98
CA LYS A 183 4.02 14.26 -7.49
C LYS A 183 3.63 15.72 -7.21
N ILE A 184 2.52 16.20 -7.78
CA ILE A 184 2.06 17.59 -7.65
C ILE A 184 0.58 17.62 -7.23
N GLY A 185 0.26 18.42 -6.22
CA GLY A 185 -1.11 18.69 -5.81
C GLY A 185 -1.77 19.75 -6.70
N SER A 186 -2.44 19.34 -7.78
CA SER A 186 -3.20 20.24 -8.67
C SER A 186 -4.63 19.76 -8.91
N ASP A 187 -5.48 20.63 -9.44
CA ASP A 187 -6.89 20.32 -9.73
C ASP A 187 -7.01 19.26 -10.83
N GLN A 188 -6.10 19.31 -11.81
CA GLN A 188 -6.00 18.32 -12.88
C GLN A 188 -5.65 16.93 -12.32
N VAL A 189 -4.64 16.85 -11.46
CA VAL A 189 -4.20 15.58 -10.85
C VAL A 189 -5.28 15.04 -9.90
N PHE A 190 -5.97 15.91 -9.15
CA PHE A 190 -7.11 15.51 -8.34
C PHE A 190 -8.23 14.89 -9.18
N THR A 191 -8.56 15.50 -10.32
CA THR A 191 -9.59 15.00 -11.25
C THR A 191 -9.19 13.64 -11.82
N GLU A 192 -7.92 13.47 -12.18
CA GLU A 192 -7.38 12.18 -12.62
C GLU A 192 -7.48 11.12 -11.51
N ALA A 193 -7.05 11.44 -10.29
CA ALA A 193 -7.15 10.55 -9.13
C ALA A 193 -8.60 10.11 -8.85
N LYS A 194 -9.57 11.02 -8.97
CA LYS A 194 -10.99 10.68 -8.87
C LYS A 194 -11.44 9.72 -9.96
N ALA A 195 -11.00 9.93 -11.21
CA ALA A 195 -11.32 9.02 -12.30
C ALA A 195 -10.72 7.61 -12.08
N ARG A 196 -9.53 7.52 -11.47
CA ARG A 196 -8.91 6.24 -11.12
C ARG A 196 -9.61 5.53 -9.96
N LEU A 197 -10.18 6.28 -9.01
CA LEU A 197 -11.05 5.69 -7.99
C LEU A 197 -12.31 5.05 -8.59
N LEU A 198 -12.90 5.68 -9.62
CA LEU A 198 -14.03 5.08 -10.35
C LEU A 198 -13.63 3.80 -11.08
N ASP A 199 -12.46 3.79 -11.73
CA ASP A 199 -11.92 2.57 -12.36
C ASP A 199 -11.75 1.44 -11.33
N LEU A 200 -11.26 1.74 -10.12
CA LEU A 200 -11.17 0.76 -9.04
C LEU A 200 -12.54 0.30 -8.55
N ASP A 201 -13.52 1.21 -8.41
CA ASP A 201 -14.90 0.83 -8.04
C ASP A 201 -15.52 -0.12 -9.07
N ASP A 202 -15.32 0.14 -10.36
CA ASP A 202 -15.79 -0.72 -11.44
C ASP A 202 -15.16 -2.12 -11.35
N LEU A 203 -13.83 -2.20 -11.16
CA LEU A 203 -13.14 -3.46 -10.91
C LEU A 203 -13.70 -4.20 -9.68
N LEU A 204 -13.87 -3.49 -8.55
CA LEU A 204 -14.41 -4.07 -7.32
C LEU A 204 -15.86 -4.56 -7.48
N ARG A 205 -16.60 -4.07 -8.47
CA ARG A 205 -17.94 -4.55 -8.85
C ARG A 205 -17.94 -5.66 -9.89
N GLY A 206 -16.77 -6.04 -10.40
CA GLY A 206 -16.58 -7.11 -11.38
C GLY A 206 -16.61 -6.63 -12.84
N THR A 207 -16.64 -5.31 -13.08
CA THR A 207 -16.51 -4.75 -14.42
C THR A 207 -15.06 -4.87 -14.89
N THR A 208 -14.84 -5.25 -16.14
CA THR A 208 -13.52 -5.25 -16.77
C THR A 208 -13.16 -3.87 -17.30
N LEU A 209 -11.91 -3.44 -17.12
CA LEU A 209 -11.45 -2.19 -17.70
C LEU A 209 -11.27 -2.32 -19.22
N SER A 210 -11.76 -1.34 -19.96
CA SER A 210 -11.55 -1.28 -21.42
C SER A 210 -10.09 -1.01 -21.74
N LYS A 211 -9.55 -1.79 -22.67
CA LYS A 211 -8.23 -1.55 -23.25
C LYS A 211 -8.23 -0.27 -24.07
N ARG A 212 -7.18 0.55 -23.95
CA ARG A 212 -7.09 1.82 -24.68
C ARG A 212 -6.68 1.65 -26.16
N GLY A 213 -6.45 0.42 -26.61
CA GLY A 213 -6.05 0.11 -27.99
C GLY A 213 -4.54 0.23 -28.25
N GLU A 214 -3.78 0.73 -27.27
CA GLU A 214 -2.31 0.66 -27.25
C GLU A 214 -1.89 -0.69 -26.66
N GLU A 215 -0.85 -1.29 -27.22
CA GLU A 215 -0.23 -2.47 -26.61
C GLU A 215 0.29 -2.11 -25.22
N THR A 216 0.06 -3.00 -24.25
CA THR A 216 0.53 -2.76 -22.90
C THR A 216 2.04 -2.95 -22.87
N PRO A 217 2.83 -1.93 -22.48
CA PRO A 217 4.27 -2.08 -22.40
C PRO A 217 4.63 -3.14 -21.35
N GLU A 218 5.78 -3.78 -21.56
CA GLU A 218 6.40 -4.66 -20.59
C GLU A 218 6.55 -3.97 -19.22
N ILE A 219 6.64 -4.77 -18.16
CA ILE A 219 6.74 -4.26 -16.79
C ILE A 219 8.17 -3.76 -16.56
N ASP A 220 8.34 -2.44 -16.53
CA ASP A 220 9.53 -1.77 -15.99
C ASP A 220 9.26 -1.42 -14.52
N TRP A 221 9.90 -2.14 -13.60
CA TRP A 221 9.70 -1.98 -12.16
C TRP A 221 10.12 -0.59 -11.65
N SER A 222 11.16 -0.01 -12.24
CA SER A 222 11.70 1.30 -11.86
C SER A 222 10.76 2.44 -12.21
N HIS A 223 10.05 2.31 -13.33
CA HIS A 223 9.01 3.26 -13.73
C HIS A 223 7.70 3.02 -12.97
N LEU A 224 7.42 1.77 -12.61
CA LEU A 224 6.21 1.39 -11.90
C LEU A 224 6.19 1.92 -10.46
N ILE A 225 7.30 1.77 -9.73
CA ILE A 225 7.44 2.25 -8.36
C ILE A 225 8.85 2.78 -8.10
N ASP A 226 8.97 4.07 -7.79
CA ASP A 226 10.28 4.64 -7.43
C ASP A 226 10.65 4.39 -5.96
N ARG A 227 11.93 4.61 -5.62
CA ARG A 227 12.47 4.35 -4.27
C ARG A 227 11.65 5.00 -3.16
N VAL A 228 11.17 6.23 -3.35
CA VAL A 228 10.44 6.97 -2.30
C VAL A 228 9.15 6.26 -1.87
N PRO A 229 8.15 6.01 -2.75
CA PRO A 229 6.97 5.26 -2.36
C PRO A 229 7.27 3.82 -1.96
N LEU A 230 8.30 3.17 -2.53
CA LEU A 230 8.73 1.84 -2.09
C LEU A 230 9.12 1.84 -0.61
N MET A 231 9.99 2.76 -0.20
CA MET A 231 10.43 2.88 1.19
C MET A 231 9.28 3.32 2.13
N GLN A 232 8.40 4.22 1.67
CA GLN A 232 7.21 4.60 2.44
C GLN A 232 6.25 3.41 2.67
N LEU A 233 6.13 2.52 1.68
CA LEU A 233 5.32 1.30 1.81
C LEU A 233 5.96 0.29 2.77
N LEU A 234 7.29 0.14 2.74
CA LEU A 234 8.03 -0.68 3.70
C LEU A 234 7.86 -0.16 5.14
N GLU A 235 8.06 1.13 5.38
CA GLU A 235 7.82 1.78 6.68
C GLU A 235 6.37 1.60 7.14
N TRP A 236 5.41 1.78 6.22
CA TRP A 236 4.00 1.58 6.53
C TRP A 236 3.69 0.13 6.90
N ALA A 237 4.13 -0.84 6.11
CA ALA A 237 3.86 -2.25 6.35
C ALA A 237 4.53 -2.74 7.64
N GLN A 238 5.79 -2.38 7.87
CA GLN A 238 6.57 -2.86 9.01
C GLN A 238 6.34 -2.01 10.27
N GLU A 239 6.80 -0.76 10.30
CA GLU A 239 6.80 0.07 11.50
C GLU A 239 5.40 0.45 11.94
N LYS A 240 4.54 0.88 11.00
CA LYS A 240 3.22 1.42 11.34
C LYS A 240 2.20 0.33 11.63
N ASN A 241 2.38 -0.87 11.09
CA ASN A 241 1.44 -1.99 11.22
C ASN A 241 2.08 -3.23 11.86
N LEU A 242 2.93 -3.98 11.15
CA LEU A 242 3.38 -5.31 11.57
C LEU A 242 3.94 -5.34 13.00
N ASN A 243 4.79 -4.39 13.37
CA ASN A 243 5.42 -4.34 14.69
C ASN A 243 4.39 -4.32 15.83
N LYS A 244 3.24 -3.65 15.64
CA LYS A 244 2.17 -3.61 16.64
C LYS A 244 1.40 -4.92 16.73
N LEU A 245 1.26 -5.63 15.61
CA LEU A 245 0.50 -6.88 15.54
C LEU A 245 1.27 -8.04 16.17
N VAL A 246 2.60 -8.00 16.18
CA VAL A 246 3.47 -9.05 16.76
C VAL A 246 4.02 -8.70 18.15
N ALA A 247 3.67 -7.54 18.69
CA ALA A 247 4.22 -7.05 19.96
C ALA A 247 3.87 -7.95 21.15
N SER A 248 2.76 -8.68 21.11
CA SER A 248 2.39 -9.67 22.12
C SER A 248 1.74 -10.89 21.48
N GLU A 249 1.74 -12.02 22.20
CA GLU A 249 1.07 -13.24 21.73
C GLU A 249 -0.43 -13.05 21.51
N GLY A 250 -1.11 -12.28 22.38
CA GLY A 250 -2.54 -11.98 22.23
C GLY A 250 -2.83 -11.20 20.95
N GLN A 251 -2.13 -10.08 20.72
CA GLN A 251 -2.30 -9.29 19.49
C GLN A 251 -2.00 -10.10 18.23
N PHE A 252 -0.97 -10.95 18.28
CA PHE A 252 -0.60 -11.81 17.17
C PHE A 252 -1.75 -12.78 16.85
N LYS A 253 -2.28 -13.49 17.85
CA LYS A 253 -3.38 -14.45 17.68
C LYS A 253 -4.66 -13.78 17.16
N ASP A 254 -4.98 -12.60 17.66
CA ASP A 254 -6.17 -11.85 17.24
C ASP A 254 -6.04 -11.24 15.83
N SER A 255 -4.82 -11.20 15.27
CA SER A 255 -4.53 -10.49 14.03
C SER A 255 -3.73 -11.32 13.02
N ILE A 256 -3.78 -12.65 13.09
CA ILE A 256 -2.97 -13.56 12.24
C ILE A 256 -3.09 -13.22 10.75
N GLU A 257 -4.30 -12.97 10.24
CA GLU A 257 -4.50 -12.63 8.84
C GLU A 257 -3.84 -11.31 8.44
N GLN A 258 -3.84 -10.32 9.34
CA GLN A 258 -3.16 -9.04 9.11
C GLN A 258 -1.65 -9.20 9.18
N VAL A 259 -1.14 -9.99 10.14
CA VAL A 259 0.29 -10.32 10.25
C VAL A 259 0.78 -10.97 8.96
N LEU A 260 0.04 -11.98 8.48
CA LEU A 260 0.32 -12.68 7.22
C LEU A 260 0.40 -11.68 6.06
N ARG A 261 -0.64 -10.86 5.89
CA ARG A 261 -0.75 -9.91 4.77
C ARG A 261 0.37 -8.87 4.75
N TYR A 262 0.72 -8.29 5.91
CA TYR A 262 1.80 -7.31 5.98
C TYR A 262 3.17 -7.94 5.78
N ALA A 263 3.40 -9.16 6.28
CA ALA A 263 4.62 -9.90 6.05
C ALA A 263 4.81 -10.24 4.57
N GLU A 264 3.76 -10.76 3.90
CA GLU A 264 3.78 -11.03 2.46
C GLU A 264 4.03 -9.75 1.65
N LEU A 265 3.43 -8.62 2.04
CA LEU A 265 3.70 -7.32 1.40
C LEU A 265 5.17 -6.90 1.56
N ILE A 266 5.78 -7.03 2.73
CA ILE A 266 7.20 -6.69 2.94
C ILE A 266 8.09 -7.58 2.08
N ALA A 267 7.80 -8.89 1.99
CA ALA A 267 8.55 -9.82 1.16
C ALA A 267 8.47 -9.44 -0.33
N VAL A 268 7.28 -9.05 -0.81
CA VAL A 268 7.09 -8.54 -2.17
C VAL A 268 7.89 -7.25 -2.40
N LEU A 269 7.81 -6.28 -1.49
CA LEU A 269 8.52 -5.01 -1.63
C LEU A 269 10.05 -5.21 -1.64
N GLY A 270 10.55 -6.13 -0.81
CA GLY A 270 11.96 -6.54 -0.83
C GLY A 270 12.37 -7.19 -2.15
N ARG A 271 11.55 -8.10 -2.69
CA ARG A 271 11.81 -8.70 -4.00
C ARG A 271 11.80 -7.69 -5.13
N VAL A 272 10.88 -6.73 -5.10
CA VAL A 272 10.78 -5.65 -6.09
C VAL A 272 12.01 -4.75 -6.02
N ALA A 273 12.51 -4.45 -4.82
CA ALA A 273 13.74 -3.66 -4.64
C ALA A 273 14.96 -4.29 -5.34
N LEU A 274 14.93 -5.60 -5.56
CA LEU A 274 15.97 -6.39 -6.23
C LEU A 274 15.69 -6.62 -7.74
N ALA A 275 14.66 -6.01 -8.32
CA ALA A 275 14.44 -6.09 -9.76
C ALA A 275 15.57 -5.36 -10.51
N GLU A 276 16.00 -5.88 -11.67
CA GLU A 276 17.20 -5.41 -12.39
C GLU A 276 17.15 -3.91 -12.72
N GLU A 277 15.95 -3.37 -12.94
CA GLU A 277 15.73 -1.97 -13.28
C GLU A 277 15.85 -1.04 -12.06
N MET A 278 15.82 -1.58 -10.84
CA MET A 278 15.82 -0.77 -9.62
C MET A 278 17.21 -0.23 -9.29
N PRO A 279 17.28 0.95 -8.65
CA PRO A 279 18.58 1.52 -8.30
C PRO A 279 19.23 0.67 -7.20
N ASP A 280 20.54 0.43 -7.34
CA ASP A 280 21.39 -0.42 -6.51
C ASP A 280 21.14 -1.94 -6.63
N ALA A 281 20.29 -2.40 -7.56
CA ALA A 281 19.99 -3.84 -7.73
C ALA A 281 21.20 -4.69 -8.15
N SER A 282 22.26 -4.07 -8.67
CA SER A 282 23.52 -4.73 -9.02
C SER A 282 24.60 -4.64 -7.94
N ASP A 283 24.32 -3.98 -6.81
CA ASP A 283 25.28 -3.86 -5.70
C ASP A 283 25.12 -5.04 -4.74
N ASP A 284 26.17 -5.84 -4.57
CA ASP A 284 26.13 -7.08 -3.78
C ASP A 284 25.74 -6.86 -2.31
N ASP A 285 26.15 -5.73 -1.71
CA ASP A 285 25.82 -5.39 -0.33
C ASP A 285 24.34 -5.01 -0.22
N TYR A 286 23.83 -4.21 -1.17
CA TYR A 286 22.40 -3.88 -1.25
C TYR A 286 21.56 -5.15 -1.42
N VAL A 287 21.96 -6.02 -2.35
CA VAL A 287 21.27 -7.29 -2.64
C VAL A 287 21.20 -8.16 -1.38
N THR A 288 22.33 -8.30 -0.68
CA THR A 288 22.40 -9.08 0.55
C THR A 288 21.46 -8.55 1.63
N LEU A 289 21.43 -7.23 1.83
CA LEU A 289 20.59 -6.59 2.85
C LEU A 289 19.10 -6.68 2.54
N ALA A 290 18.70 -6.42 1.28
CA ALA A 290 17.32 -6.52 0.85
C ALA A 290 16.83 -7.98 0.81
N GLN A 291 17.69 -8.95 0.48
CA GLN A 291 17.36 -10.37 0.59
C GLN A 291 17.16 -10.78 2.05
N ALA A 292 18.03 -10.35 2.98
CA ALA A 292 17.86 -10.64 4.39
C ALA A 292 16.53 -10.11 4.96
N MET A 293 16.09 -8.92 4.52
CA MET A 293 14.76 -8.38 4.85
C MET A 293 13.63 -9.27 4.31
N THR A 294 13.75 -9.70 3.05
CA THR A 294 12.77 -10.55 2.36
C THR A 294 12.63 -11.91 3.07
N ASP A 295 13.75 -12.54 3.41
CA ASP A 295 13.78 -13.82 4.13
C ASP A 295 13.15 -13.69 5.53
N ALA A 296 13.46 -12.62 6.26
CA ALA A 296 12.85 -12.36 7.56
C ALA A 296 11.32 -12.17 7.45
N ALA A 297 10.83 -11.50 6.41
CA ALA A 297 9.40 -11.38 6.14
C ALA A 297 8.73 -12.74 5.82
N GLN A 298 9.42 -13.63 5.11
CA GLN A 298 8.95 -15.00 4.91
C GLN A 298 8.92 -15.81 6.21
N GLN A 299 9.84 -15.57 7.15
CA GLN A 299 9.78 -16.18 8.49
C GLN A 299 8.57 -15.69 9.30
N VAL A 300 8.19 -14.42 9.19
CA VAL A 300 6.93 -13.91 9.80
C VAL A 300 5.71 -14.58 9.16
N THR A 301 5.73 -14.78 7.84
CA THR A 301 4.66 -15.50 7.11
C THR A 301 4.53 -16.95 7.60
N LEU A 302 5.65 -17.66 7.75
CA LEU A 302 5.68 -19.01 8.32
C LEU A 302 5.14 -19.03 9.76
N ALA A 303 5.55 -18.06 10.57
CA ALA A 303 5.09 -17.91 11.94
C ALA A 303 3.57 -17.72 12.02
N ALA A 304 2.99 -16.87 11.18
CA ALA A 304 1.54 -16.67 11.07
C ALA A 304 0.81 -17.98 10.70
N LYS A 305 1.33 -18.71 9.69
CA LYS A 305 0.75 -19.99 9.24
C LYS A 305 0.82 -21.10 10.30
N THR A 306 1.83 -21.05 11.18
CA THR A 306 2.06 -22.06 12.22
C THR A 306 1.60 -21.63 13.62
N GLY A 307 1.05 -20.42 13.75
CA GLY A 307 0.63 -19.87 15.04
C GLY A 307 1.77 -19.57 16.02
N ASN A 308 3.00 -19.37 15.53
CA ASN A 308 4.18 -19.18 16.36
C ASN A 308 4.48 -17.69 16.63
N ALA A 309 3.92 -17.15 17.72
CA ALA A 309 4.06 -15.72 18.05
C ALA A 309 5.52 -15.28 18.31
N ASP A 310 6.34 -16.14 18.90
CA ASP A 310 7.73 -15.81 19.23
C ASP A 310 8.63 -15.76 17.99
N LEU A 311 8.41 -16.67 17.04
CA LEU A 311 9.05 -16.60 15.73
C LEU A 311 8.63 -15.32 14.99
N ALA A 312 7.33 -14.98 15.00
CA ALA A 312 6.84 -13.78 14.35
C ALA A 312 7.51 -12.50 14.90
N ARG A 313 7.63 -12.41 16.24
CA ARG A 313 8.25 -11.26 16.90
C ARG A 313 9.75 -11.16 16.60
N THR A 314 10.45 -12.29 16.68
CA THR A 314 11.89 -12.36 16.37
C THR A 314 12.17 -11.96 14.92
N ALA A 315 11.43 -12.54 13.98
CA ALA A 315 11.58 -12.27 12.55
C ALA A 315 11.20 -10.81 12.20
N ALA A 316 10.15 -10.25 12.80
CA ALA A 316 9.81 -8.83 12.62
C ALA A 316 10.92 -7.90 13.13
N GLY A 317 11.60 -8.27 14.22
CA GLY A 317 12.80 -7.56 14.69
C GLY A 317 13.95 -7.62 13.68
N GLN A 318 14.16 -8.76 13.02
CA GLN A 318 15.16 -8.93 11.96
C GLN A 318 14.86 -8.04 10.73
N ILE A 319 13.59 -7.89 10.34
CA ILE A 319 13.19 -6.94 9.29
C ILE A 319 13.67 -5.52 9.67
N GLY A 320 13.41 -5.07 10.90
CA GLY A 320 13.85 -3.76 11.37
C GLY A 320 15.37 -3.58 11.40
N GLN A 321 16.11 -4.64 11.73
CA GLN A 321 17.58 -4.63 11.66
C GLN A 321 18.06 -4.49 10.21
N SER A 322 17.44 -5.18 9.26
CA SER A 322 17.77 -5.04 7.84
C SER A 322 17.49 -3.62 7.34
N CYS A 323 16.38 -3.00 7.74
CA CYS A 323 16.09 -1.59 7.42
C CYS A 323 17.19 -0.65 7.94
N THR A 324 17.62 -0.85 9.20
CA THR A 324 18.67 -0.03 9.82
C THR A 324 20.00 -0.19 9.08
N ASN A 325 20.43 -1.44 8.84
CA ASN A 325 21.68 -1.74 8.16
C ASN A 325 21.69 -1.20 6.73
N CYS A 326 20.57 -1.32 6.01
CA CYS A 326 20.45 -0.78 4.65
C CYS A 326 20.56 0.75 4.64
N HIS A 327 19.90 1.45 5.56
CA HIS A 327 19.96 2.92 5.64
C HIS A 327 21.29 3.50 6.14
N ASP A 328 22.18 2.68 6.69
CA ASP A 328 23.54 3.11 7.03
C ASP A 328 24.41 3.26 5.78
N SER A 329 24.11 2.51 4.71
CA SER A 329 24.87 2.51 3.45
C SER A 329 24.11 3.09 2.24
N PHE A 330 22.78 2.94 2.17
CA PHE A 330 21.95 3.18 0.98
C PHE A 330 20.71 4.05 1.28
N ARG A 331 20.90 5.37 1.44
CA ARG A 331 19.82 6.33 1.76
C ARG A 331 19.15 6.92 0.51
#